data_AF-A0A661E3B2-F1
#
_entry.id   AF-A0A661E3B2-F1
#
_cell.length_a   1.000
_cell.length_b   1.000
_cell.length_c   1.000
_cell.angle_alpha   90.00
_cell.angle_beta   90.00
_cell.angle_gamma   90.00
#
_symmetry.space_group_name_H-M   'P 1'
#
loop_
_entity.id
_entity.type
_entity.pdbx_description
1 polymer ?
#
loop_
_entity_poly.entity_id
_entity_poly.type
_entity_poly.pdbx_seq_one_letter_code
_entity_poly.pdbx_strand_id
1 'polypeptide(L)' 'MKRIYFTMLIFIFIVFTQLISIEQSKDFINLSIPDSTQVQIITINDGSSFLGRIIKIGEEKIKFETKYGVMTISVFEREI' A
#
# COMPACT_ATOMS: atom_id res chain seq x y z
N MET A 1 22.19 -42.48 6.74
CA MET A 1 20.77 -42.40 6.29
C MET A 1 19.96 -41.37 7.07
N LYS A 2 19.91 -41.40 8.42
CA LYS A 2 19.15 -40.43 9.25
C LYS A 2 19.45 -38.94 8.97
N ARG A 3 20.71 -38.60 8.64
CA ARG A 3 21.13 -37.24 8.27
C ARG A 3 20.51 -36.72 6.96
N ILE A 4 20.29 -37.60 5.98
CA ILE A 4 19.70 -37.23 4.67
C ILE A 4 18.23 -36.85 4.83
N TYR A 5 17.48 -37.61 5.65
CA TYR A 5 16.07 -37.33 5.90
C TYR A 5 15.88 -36.00 6.64
N PHE A 6 16.79 -35.67 7.56
CA PHE A 6 16.77 -34.40 8.27
C PHE A 6 17.00 -33.20 7.33
N THR A 7 17.97 -33.30 6.42
CA THR A 7 18.23 -32.24 5.43
C THR A 7 17.08 -32.07 4.43
N MET A 8 16.41 -33.15 4.02
CA MET A 8 15.24 -33.08 3.15
C MET A 8 14.06 -32.37 3.84
N LEU A 9 13.85 -32.63 5.12
CA LEU A 9 12.76 -32.03 5.90
C LEU A 9 12.94 -30.52 6.07
N ILE A 10 14.18 -30.06 6.29
CA ILE A 10 14.52 -28.63 6.34
C ILE A 10 14.26 -27.97 4.98
N PHE A 11 14.66 -28.62 3.88
CA PHE A 11 14.47 -28.06 2.55
C PHE A 11 12.99 -27.87 2.19
N ILE A 12 12.16 -28.87 2.51
CA ILE A 12 10.70 -28.80 2.33
C ILE A 12 10.10 -27.66 3.16
N PHE A 13 10.54 -27.50 4.41
CA PHE A 13 10.07 -26.43 5.28
C PHE A 13 10.40 -25.04 4.71
N ILE A 14 11.61 -24.84 4.17
CA ILE A 14 12.02 -23.58 3.55
C ILE A 14 11.14 -23.26 2.33
N VAL A 15 10.93 -24.23 1.43
CA VAL A 15 10.06 -24.03 0.26
C VAL A 15 8.61 -23.73 0.68
N PHE A 16 8.13 -24.35 1.75
CA PHE A 16 6.79 -24.12 2.28
C PHE A 16 6.61 -22.71 2.86
N THR A 17 7.63 -22.15 3.53
CA THR A 17 7.56 -20.77 4.04
C THR A 17 7.45 -19.71 2.94
N GLN A 18 8.02 -19.97 1.75
CA GLN A 18 7.90 -19.05 0.61
C GLN A 18 6.48 -19.00 0.03
N LEU A 19 5.73 -20.11 0.10
CA LEU A 19 4.34 -20.17 -0.37
C LEU A 19 3.37 -19.37 0.51
N ILE A 20 3.70 -19.13 1.78
CA ILE A 20 2.86 -18.41 2.74
C ILE A 20 2.94 -16.88 2.55
N SER A 21 3.91 -16.38 1.79
CA SER A 21 4.15 -14.92 1.63
C SER A 21 3.28 -14.23 0.57
N ILE A 22 2.24 -14.88 0.02
CA ILE A 22 1.48 -14.36 -1.14
C ILE A 22 0.23 -13.56 -0.74
N GLU A 23 -0.14 -13.51 0.54
CA GLU A 23 -1.31 -12.74 0.99
C GLU A 23 -0.89 -11.54 1.85
N GLN A 24 -0.07 -10.66 1.27
CA GLN A 24 -0.11 -9.25 1.68
C GLN A 24 -1.48 -8.73 1.25
N SER A 25 -2.46 -8.86 2.15
CA SER A 25 -3.61 -7.97 2.14
C SER A 25 -3.02 -6.56 2.09
N LYS A 26 -3.13 -5.93 0.92
CA LYS A 26 -3.05 -4.49 0.84
C LYS A 26 -4.13 -4.03 1.81
N ASP A 27 -3.75 -3.64 3.01
CA ASP A 27 -4.52 -2.74 3.85
C ASP A 27 -4.63 -1.47 3.02
N PHE A 28 -5.54 -1.51 2.04
CA PHE A 28 -6.05 -0.32 1.42
C PHE A 28 -6.63 0.43 2.60
N ILE A 29 -5.90 1.44 3.06
CA ILE A 29 -6.46 2.56 3.79
C ILE A 29 -7.81 2.78 3.12
N ASN A 30 -8.89 2.61 3.88
CA ASN A 30 -10.24 2.57 3.36
C ASN A 30 -10.60 4.01 2.93
N LEU A 31 -9.99 4.44 1.84
CA LEU A 31 -10.09 5.76 1.27
C LEU A 31 -11.45 5.77 0.60
N SER A 32 -12.35 6.58 1.13
CA SER A 32 -13.58 6.92 0.46
C SER A 32 -13.43 8.28 -0.19
N ILE A 33 -14.08 8.46 -1.34
CA ILE A 33 -14.30 9.80 -1.88
C ILE A 33 -15.35 10.43 -0.97
N PRO A 34 -15.04 11.51 -0.24
CA PRO A 34 -16.02 12.12 0.64
C PRO A 34 -17.06 12.87 -0.18
N ASP A 35 -18.16 13.23 0.46
CA ASP A 35 -19.16 14.09 -0.14
C ASP A 35 -18.55 15.42 -0.59
N SER A 36 -19.11 16.03 -1.65
CA SER A 36 -18.54 17.21 -2.30
C SER A 36 -18.31 18.40 -1.35
N THR A 37 -18.95 18.43 -0.19
CA THR A 37 -18.84 19.50 0.82
C THR A 37 -17.68 19.33 1.80
N GLN A 38 -17.01 18.18 1.80
CA GLN A 38 -15.97 17.86 2.77
C GLN A 38 -14.57 18.11 2.21
N VAL A 39 -13.73 18.76 3.01
CA VAL A 39 -12.30 18.94 2.77
C VAL A 39 -11.50 18.09 3.74
N GLN A 40 -10.34 17.63 3.28
CA GLN A 40 -9.43 16.73 3.96
C GLN A 40 -8.04 17.36 3.99
N ILE A 41 -7.27 16.99 5.01
CA ILE A 41 -5.84 17.25 5.07
C ILE A 41 -5.13 15.94 4.75
N ILE A 42 -4.32 15.94 3.69
CA ILE A 42 -3.41 14.84 3.37
C ILE A 42 -2.01 15.24 3.80
N THR A 43 -1.36 14.38 4.57
CA THR A 43 0.06 14.47 4.91
C THR A 43 0.81 13.44 4.09
N ILE A 44 1.84 13.86 3.38
CA ILE A 44 2.71 12.97 2.59
C ILE A 44 3.96 12.62 3.39
N ASN A 45 4.72 11.61 2.93
CA ASN A 45 5.85 11.04 3.69
C ASN A 45 6.98 12.03 4.00
N ASP A 46 7.10 13.12 3.23
CA ASP A 46 8.07 14.19 3.52
C ASP A 46 7.64 15.11 4.69
N GLY A 47 6.47 14.83 5.28
CA GLY A 47 5.89 15.58 6.39
C GLY A 47 5.08 16.80 5.97
N SER A 48 5.05 17.17 4.68
CA SER A 48 4.21 18.26 4.20
C SER A 48 2.74 17.86 4.15
N SER A 49 1.88 18.86 4.37
CA SER A 49 0.42 18.67 4.41
C SER A 49 -0.28 19.57 3.40
N PHE A 50 -1.31 19.02 2.75
CA PHE A 50 -2.14 19.72 1.78
C PHE A 50 -3.60 19.68 2.19
N LEU A 51 -4.28 20.82 2.10
CA LEU A 51 -5.72 20.93 2.30
C LEU A 51 -6.43 20.85 0.94
N GLY A 52 -7.42 19.96 0.83
CA GLY A 52 -8.11 19.71 -0.43
C GLY A 52 -9.11 18.58 -0.33
N ARG A 53 -9.36 17.87 -1.43
CA ARG A 53 -10.36 16.79 -1.50
C ARG A 53 -9.91 15.70 -2.46
N ILE A 54 -10.07 14.44 -2.04
CA ILE A 54 -9.92 13.31 -2.95
C ILE A 54 -11.09 13.32 -3.94
N ILE A 55 -10.81 13.38 -5.24
CA ILE A 55 -11.84 13.38 -6.30
C ILE A 55 -11.86 12.05 -7.08
N LYS A 56 -10.78 11.26 -6.99
CA LYS A 56 -10.70 9.93 -7.61
C LYS A 56 -9.69 9.07 -6.86
N ILE A 57 -10.03 7.81 -6.66
CA ILE A 57 -9.15 6.78 -6.09
C ILE A 57 -8.90 5.75 -7.19
N GLY A 58 -7.64 5.52 -7.50
CA GLY A 58 -7.17 4.40 -8.32
C GLY A 58 -6.34 3.44 -7.47
N GLU A 59 -5.91 2.33 -8.06
CA GLU A 59 -5.23 1.25 -7.33
C GLU A 59 -3.94 1.69 -6.65
N GLU A 60 -3.16 2.58 -7.27
CA GLU A 60 -1.86 3.04 -6.75
C GLU A 60 -1.77 4.56 -6.58
N LYS A 61 -2.80 5.28 -7.02
CA LYS A 61 -2.78 6.74 -7.14
C LYS A 61 -4.13 7.33 -6.77
N ILE A 62 -4.11 8.45 -6.07
CA ILE A 62 -5.29 9.29 -5.84
C ILE A 62 -5.16 10.60 -6.62
N LYS A 63 -6.29 11.12 -7.08
CA LYS A 63 -6.39 12.51 -7.53
C LYS A 63 -6.92 13.36 -6.39
N PHE A 64 -6.16 14.39 -6.05
CA PHE A 64 -6.45 15.30 -4.95
C PHE A 64 -6.61 16.71 -5.52
N GLU A 65 -7.76 17.33 -5.29
CA GLU A 65 -8.08 18.68 -5.69
C GLU A 65 -7.74 19.64 -4.56
N THR A 66 -6.94 20.66 -4.86
CA THR A 66 -6.58 21.74 -3.94
C THR A 66 -7.01 23.08 -4.52
N LYS A 67 -6.87 24.16 -3.75
CA LYS A 67 -7.08 25.53 -4.27
C LYS A 67 -6.13 25.92 -5.42
N TYR A 68 -5.05 25.17 -5.62
CA TYR A 68 -4.05 25.40 -6.67
C TYR A 68 -4.26 24.50 -7.90
N GLY A 69 -5.26 23.62 -7.87
CA GLY A 69 -5.56 22.66 -8.94
C GLY A 69 -5.50 21.21 -8.47
N VAL A 70 -5.51 20.29 -9.45
CA VAL A 70 -5.55 18.85 -9.21
C VAL A 70 -4.14 18.25 -9.25
N MET A 71 -3.75 17.58 -8.17
CA MET A 71 -2.51 16.82 -8.08
C MET A 71 -2.77 15.31 -8.04
N THR A 72 -1.77 14.54 -8.44
CA THR A 72 -1.81 13.07 -8.37
C THR A 72 -0.81 12.60 -7.32
N ILE A 73 -1.28 11.84 -6.33
CA ILE A 73 -0.46 11.37 -5.21
C ILE A 73 -0.41 9.85 -5.27
N SER A 74 0.79 9.28 -5.18
CA SER A 74 1.00 7.83 -5.11
C SER A 74 0.73 7.35 -3.70
N VAL A 75 0.01 6.23 -3.57
CA VAL A 75 -0.37 5.64 -2.27
C VAL A 75 0.70 4.65 -1.77
N PHE A 76 1.58 4.18 -2.67
CA PHE A 76 2.68 3.29 -2.33
C PHE A 76 4.02 4.00 -2.46
N GLU A 77 4.87 3.79 -1.48
CA GLU A 77 6.28 4.11 -1.54
C GLU A 77 6.96 3.11 -2.50
N ARG A 78 7.61 3.64 -3.56
CA ARG A 78 8.51 2.80 -4.35
C ARG A 78 9.78 2.67 -3.54
N GLU A 79 9.98 1.53 -2.86
CA GLU A 79 11.31 1.12 -2.41
C GLU A 79 12.19 1.02 -3.66
N ILE A 80 13.24 1.85 -3.71
CA ILE A 80 14.28 1.84 -4.75
C ILE A 80 15.48 1.10 -4.19
#